data_AF-A0A848UVQ2-F1
#
_entry.id   AF-A0A848UVQ2-F1
#
_cell.length_a   1.000
_cell.length_b   1.000
_cell.length_c   1.000
_cell.angle_alpha   90.00
_cell.angle_beta   90.00
_cell.angle_gamma   90.00
#
_symmetry.space_group_name_H-M   'P 1'
#
loop_
_entity.id
_entity.type
_entity.pdbx_description
1 polymer ?
#
loop_
_entity_poly.entity_id
_entity_poly.type
_entity_poly.pdbx_seq_one_letter_code
_entity_poly.pdbx_strand_id
1 'polypeptide(L)'
;MTFYSDKEYRLLVCGHPVLGDIEYEVLDTDEELIFASKDSSEENANIFDFKVATTQQLIVRIRVPEHDNPSALVHEGCVSVMVGSKE
;
A
#
# COMPACT_ATOMS: atom_id res chain seq x y z
N MET A 1 -5.89 -8.72 -4.06
CA MET A 1 -6.43 -9.18 -2.76
C MET A 1 -7.95 -9.05 -2.80
N THR A 2 -8.69 -9.99 -2.21
CA THR A 2 -10.17 -9.98 -2.23
C THR A 2 -10.71 -9.39 -0.94
N PHE A 3 -11.66 -8.46 -1.06
CA PHE A 3 -12.34 -7.80 0.04
C PHE A 3 -13.84 -8.02 -0.06
N TYR A 4 -14.48 -8.36 1.06
CA TYR A 4 -15.89 -8.75 1.10
C TYR A 4 -16.80 -7.56 1.40
N SER A 5 -18.00 -7.59 0.83
CA SER A 5 -19.03 -6.57 1.01
C SER A 5 -19.40 -6.34 2.47
N ASP A 6 -19.76 -5.08 2.76
CA ASP A 6 -20.25 -4.59 4.05
C ASP A 6 -19.27 -4.80 5.22
N LYS A 7 -17.97 -4.77 4.91
CA LYS A 7 -16.89 -4.80 5.90
C LYS A 7 -16.03 -3.54 5.83
N GLU A 8 -15.53 -3.15 6.99
CA GLU A 8 -14.50 -2.12 7.13
C GLU A 8 -13.13 -2.78 7.20
N TYR A 9 -12.22 -2.34 6.34
CA TYR A 9 -10.87 -2.87 6.24
C TYR A 9 -9.84 -1.79 6.55
N ARG A 10 -8.72 -2.23 7.13
CA ARG A 10 -7.49 -1.45 7.29
C ARG A 10 -6.39 -2.14 6.52
N LEU A 11 -5.76 -1.39 5.62
CA LEU A 11 -4.49 -1.76 4.99
C LEU A 11 -3.37 -1.02 5.71
N LEU A 12 -2.30 -1.74 6.05
CA LEU A 12 -1.06 -1.17 6.58
C LEU A 12 0.10 -1.65 5.72
N VAL A 13 0.83 -0.71 5.12
CA VAL A 13 2.01 -0.98 4.29
C VAL A 13 3.23 -0.39 4.97
N CYS A 14 4.22 -1.22 5.27
CA CYS A 14 5.47 -0.78 5.90
C CYS A 14 6.68 -1.34 5.16
N GLY A 15 7.64 -0.47 4.86
CA GLY A 15 8.95 -0.85 4.32
C GLY A 15 10.01 -0.85 5.42
N HIS A 16 11.00 -1.74 5.28
CA HIS A 16 12.21 -1.62 6.09
C HIS A 16 12.87 -0.25 5.81
N PRO A 17 13.31 0.52 6.83
CA PRO A 17 13.80 1.90 6.65
C PRO A 17 14.95 2.05 5.64
N VAL A 18 15.71 0.97 5.43
CA VAL A 18 16.81 0.92 4.46
C VAL A 18 16.36 1.11 3.01
N LEU A 19 15.09 0.85 2.72
CA LEU A 19 14.48 1.03 1.40
C LEU A 19 14.08 2.48 1.11
N GLY A 20 14.23 3.39 2.08
CA GLY A 20 13.78 4.77 1.96
C GLY A 20 12.25 4.93 2.04
N ASP A 21 11.77 6.06 1.54
CA ASP A 21 10.35 6.40 1.52
C ASP A 21 9.63 5.58 0.43
N ILE A 22 8.98 4.50 0.86
CA ILE A 22 8.14 3.70 -0.04
C ILE A 22 6.77 4.33 -0.23
N GLU A 23 6.18 4.07 -1.39
CA GLU A 23 4.86 4.60 -1.76
C GLU A 23 3.97 3.43 -2.16
N TYR A 24 2.67 3.55 -1.92
CA TYR A 24 1.72 2.55 -2.40
C TYR A 24 0.45 3.17 -2.94
N GLU A 25 -0.14 2.43 -3.87
CA GLU A 25 -1.41 2.75 -4.52
C GLU A 25 -2.35 1.56 -4.33
N VAL A 26 -3.63 1.86 -4.16
CA VAL A 26 -4.71 0.87 -4.19
C VAL A 26 -5.51 1.12 -5.46
N LEU A 27 -5.61 0.10 -6.29
CA LEU A 27 -6.33 0.13 -7.56
C LEU A 27 -7.42 -0.94 -7.57
N ASP A 28 -8.43 -0.77 -8.42
CA ASP A 28 -9.34 -1.87 -8.74
C ASP A 28 -8.73 -2.85 -9.76
N THR A 29 -9.53 -3.80 -10.25
CA THR A 29 -9.09 -4.81 -11.23
C THR A 29 -8.89 -4.27 -12.63
N ASP A 30 -9.43 -3.10 -12.93
CA ASP A 30 -9.31 -2.40 -14.20
C ASP A 30 -8.12 -1.41 -14.18
N GLU A 31 -7.32 -1.46 -13.11
CA GLU A 31 -6.18 -0.57 -12.84
C GLU A 31 -6.56 0.89 -12.61
N GLU A 32 -7.82 1.16 -12.26
CA GLU A 32 -8.26 2.50 -11.88
C GLU A 32 -7.83 2.83 -10.45
N LEU A 33 -7.27 4.02 -10.25
CA LEU A 33 -6.72 4.45 -8.97
C LEU A 33 -7.85 4.76 -7.97
N ILE A 34 -7.83 4.07 -6.82
CA ILE A 34 -8.75 4.32 -5.70
C ILE A 34 -8.08 5.20 -4.64
N PHE A 35 -6.80 4.94 -4.36
CA PHE A 35 -6.04 5.65 -3.32
C PHE A 35 -4.54 5.66 -3.65
N ALA A 36 -3.85 6.74 -3.31
CA ALA A 36 -2.40 6.86 -3.36
C ALA A 36 -1.86 7.41 -2.04
N SER A 37 -0.84 6.76 -1.47
CA SER A 37 -0.27 7.14 -0.18
C SER A 37 0.40 8.52 -0.20
N LYS A 38 0.89 8.96 -1.37
CA LYS A 38 1.52 10.27 -1.57
C LYS A 38 0.58 11.44 -1.33
N ASP A 39 -0.71 11.25 -1.62
CA ASP A 39 -1.74 12.29 -1.52
C ASP A 39 -2.44 12.28 -0.15
N SER A 40 -2.08 11.35 0.73
CA SER A 40 -2.65 11.27 2.08
C SER A 40 -2.04 12.35 2.98
N SER A 41 -2.87 13.28 3.45
CA SER A 41 -2.49 14.30 4.43
C SER A 41 -2.44 13.79 5.86
N GLU A 42 -2.68 12.50 6.10
CA GLU A 42 -2.72 11.92 7.44
C GLU A 42 -1.30 11.73 8.00
N GLU A 43 -1.15 11.88 9.33
CA GLU A 43 0.11 11.63 10.06
C GLU A 43 0.64 10.18 9.87
N ASN A 44 -0.16 9.28 9.30
CA ASN A 44 0.19 7.90 9.02
C ASN A 44 -0.12 7.51 7.56
N ALA A 45 0.61 8.07 6.59
CA ALA A 45 0.49 7.74 5.16
C ALA A 45 0.56 6.23 4.82
N ASN A 46 1.07 5.42 5.74
CA ASN A 46 1.18 3.96 5.68
C ASN A 46 -0.13 3.21 5.94
N ILE A 47 -1.17 3.89 6.43
CA ILE A 47 -2.49 3.32 6.76
C ILE A 47 -3.52 3.79 5.74
N PHE A 48 -4.36 2.87 5.30
CA PHE A 48 -5.55 3.17 4.50
C PHE A 48 -6.75 2.42 5.06
N ASP A 49 -7.72 3.16 5.59
CA ASP A 49 -8.99 2.64 6.09
C ASP A 49 -10.09 2.84 5.05
N PHE A 50 -10.84 1.78 4.74
CA PHE A 50 -11.89 1.84 3.73
C PHE A 50 -13.04 0.87 4.02
N LYS A 51 -14.25 1.26 3.59
CA LYS A 51 -15.43 0.39 3.61
C LYS A 51 -15.72 -0.11 2.20
N VAL A 52 -16.00 -1.40 2.08
CA VAL A 52 -16.30 -2.04 0.78
C VAL A 52 -17.81 -2.25 0.64
N ALA A 53 -18.41 -1.62 -0.37
CA ALA A 53 -19.85 -1.75 -0.63
C ALA A 53 -20.22 -3.10 -1.24
N THR A 54 -19.44 -3.58 -2.21
CA THR A 54 -19.64 -4.86 -2.90
C THR A 54 -18.36 -5.67 -2.89
N THR A 55 -18.46 -7.00 -2.76
CA THR A 55 -17.28 -7.87 -2.79
C THR A 55 -16.47 -7.63 -4.06
N GLN A 56 -15.21 -7.26 -3.91
CA GLN A 56 -14.34 -6.89 -5.03
C GLN A 56 -12.89 -7.28 -4.77
N GLN A 57 -12.13 -7.38 -5.85
CA GLN A 57 -10.68 -7.53 -5.78
C GLN A 57 -10.03 -6.17 -5.94
N LEU A 58 -8.99 -5.92 -5.15
CA LEU A 58 -8.15 -4.73 -5.27
C LEU A 58 -6.70 -5.13 -5.47
N ILE A 59 -5.97 -4.29 -6.19
CA ILE A 59 -4.53 -4.39 -6.42
C ILE A 59 -3.85 -3.40 -5.47
N VAL A 60 -2.83 -3.87 -4.74
CA VAL A 60 -1.95 -2.99 -3.95
C VAL A 60 -0.62 -2.94 -4.67
N ARG A 61 -0.33 -1.80 -5.28
CA ARG A 61 0.90 -1.53 -6.02
C ARG A 61 1.85 -0.78 -5.11
N ILE A 62 3.08 -1.26 -5.01
CA ILE A 62 4.09 -0.69 -4.13
C ILE A 62 5.25 -0.22 -4.99
N ARG A 63 5.67 1.02 -4.79
CA ARG A 63 6.85 1.61 -5.42
C ARG A 63 7.93 1.80 -4.35
N VAL A 64 9.08 1.17 -4.59
CA VAL A 64 10.30 1.34 -3.80
C VAL A 64 11.21 2.27 -4.58
N PRO A 65 11.79 3.32 -3.98
CA PRO A 65 12.67 4.24 -4.68
C PRO A 65 13.95 3.52 -5.13
N GLU A 66 14.40 3.84 -6.34
CA GLU A 66 15.67 3.36 -6.86
C GLU A 66 16.82 4.24 -6.35
N HIS A 67 17.99 3.66 -6.13
CA HIS A 67 19.20 4.43 -5.82
C HIS A 67 19.97 4.78 -7.10
N ASP A 68 20.21 6.07 -7.33
CA ASP A 68 20.84 6.63 -8.54
C ASP A 68 22.28 6.16 -8.83
N ASN A 69 22.93 5.42 -7.92
CA ASN A 69 24.32 5.01 -8.09
C ASN A 69 24.44 3.51 -8.41
N PRO A 70 24.72 3.13 -9.68
CA PRO A 70 24.90 1.73 -10.07
C PRO A 70 26.14 1.07 -9.44
N SER A 71 27.05 1.87 -8.87
CA SER A 71 28.24 1.42 -8.14
C SER A 71 28.03 1.39 -6.62
N ALA A 72 26.87 1.81 -6.11
CA ALA A 72 26.57 1.78 -4.68
C ALA A 72 26.12 0.38 -4.25
N LEU A 73 26.37 0.05 -2.97
CA LEU A 73 25.85 -1.16 -2.36
C LEU A 73 24.32 -1.16 -2.45
N VAL A 74 23.75 -2.21 -3.05
CA VAL A 74 22.29 -2.41 -3.09
C VAL A 74 21.84 -2.75 -1.68
N HIS A 75 21.01 -1.89 -1.09
CA HIS A 75 20.41 -2.14 0.20
C HIS A 75 19.17 -3.02 0.03
N GLU A 76 19.18 -4.19 0.67
CA GLU A 76 18.05 -5.12 0.66
C GLU A 76 17.18 -4.91 1.90
N GLY A 77 15.86 -4.92 1.71
CA GLY A 77 14.88 -4.79 2.78
C GLY A 77 13.55 -5.42 2.39
N CYS A 78 12.71 -5.68 3.39
CA CYS A 78 11.38 -6.25 3.16
C CYS A 78 10.31 -5.16 3.15
N VAL A 79 9.24 -5.42 2.39
CA VAL A 79 7.98 -4.69 2.51
C VAL A 79 6.92 -5.64 3.05
N SER A 80 6.20 -5.19 4.06
CA SER A 80 5.10 -5.93 4.69
C SER A 80 3.78 -5.27 4.37
N VAL A 81 2.83 -6.08 3.90
CA VAL A 81 1.45 -5.68 3.64
C VAL A 81 0.55 -6.43 4.61
N MET A 82 -0.11 -5.69 5.51
CA MET A 82 -1.03 -6.24 6.49
C MET A 82 -2.45 -5.77 6.19
N VAL A 83 -3.40 -6.71 6.22
CA VAL A 83 -4.83 -6.43 6.05
C VAL A 83 -5.55 -6.86 7.31
N GLY A 84 -6.26 -5.93 7.94
CA GLY A 84 -7.20 -6.22 9.02
C GLY A 84 -8.62 -5.87 8.59
N SER A 85 -9.60 -6.52 9.20
CA SER A 85 -11.00 -6.11 9.11
C SER A 85 -11.54 -5.81 10.50
N LYS A 86 -12.37 -4.79 10.62
CA LYS A 86 -13.14 -4.53 11.83
C LYS A 86 -14.42 -5.38 11.77
N GLU A 87 -14.66 -6.16 12.82
CA GLU A 87 -15.94 -6.86 13.02
C GLU A 87 -17.03 -5.90 13.52
#